data_AF-A0A7W4C1Y7-F1
#
_entry.id   AF-A0A7W4C1Y7-F1
#
_cell.length_a   1.000
_cell.length_b   1.000
_cell.length_c   1.000
_cell.angle_alpha   90.00
_cell.angle_beta   90.00
_cell.angle_gamma   90.00
#
_symmetry.space_group_name_H-M   'P 1'
#
loop_
_entity.id
_entity.type
_entity.pdbx_description
1 polymer ?
#
loop_
_entity_poly.entity_id
_entity_poly.type
_entity_poly.pdbx_seq_one_letter_code
_entity_poly.pdbx_strand_id
1 'polypeptide(L)'
;MQHTDTIWPMYVSLKKVQTQVGRWTSVRWELDQMVPATQPQPDNAVLVPLELYKDQRGSYRINLDMDNATLFIVCDELIDGTWVPAMISADQHVSAGCLESDTPVLNIPMPSAIACWIEAFITRHGEVEISAHRRKHVNRRKNEGPSANRSGKMQ
;
A
#
# COMPACT_ATOMS: atom_id res chain seq x y z
N MET A 1 -15.80 -7.20 -18.78
CA MET A 1 -16.23 -5.81 -18.53
C MET A 1 -15.08 -4.87 -18.88
N GLN A 2 -15.30 -3.82 -19.67
CA GLN A 2 -14.25 -2.81 -19.93
C GLN A 2 -14.05 -1.94 -18.67
N HIS A 3 -12.83 -1.45 -18.45
CA HIS A 3 -12.54 -0.56 -17.33
C HIS A 3 -13.09 0.85 -17.61
N THR A 4 -13.35 1.61 -16.55
CA THR A 4 -13.67 3.04 -16.63
C THR A 4 -12.41 3.86 -16.35
N ASP A 5 -12.58 5.17 -16.15
CA ASP A 5 -11.49 6.06 -15.72
C ASP A 5 -11.09 5.85 -14.26
N THR A 6 -11.94 5.22 -13.44
CA THR A 6 -11.71 5.07 -11.99
C THR A 6 -11.77 3.63 -11.51
N ILE A 7 -12.36 2.72 -12.27
CA ILE A 7 -12.51 1.31 -11.87
C ILE A 7 -11.98 0.41 -12.98
N TRP A 8 -11.04 -0.45 -12.62
CA TRP A 8 -10.57 -1.55 -13.46
C TRP A 8 -10.95 -2.88 -12.81
N PRO A 9 -11.98 -3.59 -13.30
CA PRO A 9 -12.36 -4.89 -12.76
C PRO A 9 -11.29 -5.95 -13.10
N MET A 10 -10.81 -6.68 -12.09
CA MET A 10 -9.74 -7.69 -12.23
C MET A 10 -10.21 -9.04 -11.69
N TYR A 11 -9.84 -10.11 -12.36
CA TYR A 11 -9.87 -11.45 -11.78
C TYR A 11 -8.54 -11.70 -11.06
N VAL A 12 -8.62 -12.13 -9.80
CA VAL A 12 -7.46 -12.38 -8.94
C VAL A 12 -7.56 -13.79 -8.35
N SER A 13 -6.53 -14.61 -8.56
CA SER A 13 -6.38 -15.92 -7.92
C SER A 13 -5.12 -15.96 -7.07
N LEU A 14 -5.18 -16.68 -5.96
CA LEU A 14 -4.05 -16.92 -5.08
C LEU A 14 -3.68 -18.41 -5.11
N LYS A 15 -2.42 -18.71 -4.83
CA LYS A 15 -1.95 -20.08 -4.63
C LYS A 15 -1.23 -20.23 -3.31
N LYS A 16 -1.39 -21.41 -2.73
CA LYS A 16 -0.69 -21.84 -1.52
C LYS A 16 0.60 -22.54 -1.94
N VAL A 17 1.75 -21.96 -1.60
CA VAL A 17 3.06 -22.51 -1.90
C VAL A 17 3.64 -23.13 -0.63
N GLN A 18 3.93 -24.43 -0.69
CA GLN A 18 4.65 -25.13 0.36
C GLN A 18 6.14 -25.11 0.04
N THR A 19 6.93 -24.48 0.90
CA THR A 19 8.38 -24.42 0.76
C THR A 19 9.02 -25.23 1.88
N GLN A 20 9.84 -26.22 1.51
CA GLN A 20 10.63 -26.99 2.46
C GLN A 20 12.01 -26.35 2.61
N VAL A 21 12.34 -25.93 3.82
CA VAL A 21 13.68 -25.43 4.17
C VAL A 21 14.29 -26.38 5.19
N GLY A 22 15.15 -27.28 4.70
CA GLY A 22 15.73 -28.37 5.50
C GLY A 22 14.66 -29.35 5.98
N ARG A 23 14.43 -29.41 7.30
CA ARG A 23 13.39 -30.26 7.92
C ARG A 23 12.07 -29.52 8.17
N TRP A 24 12.02 -28.22 7.91
CA TRP A 24 10.86 -27.39 8.19
C TRP A 24 10.04 -27.17 6.93
N THR A 25 8.72 -27.32 7.03
CA THR A 25 7.79 -26.96 5.97
C THR A 25 7.14 -25.63 6.34
N SER A 26 7.28 -24.64 5.46
CA SER A 26 6.59 -23.36 5.57
C SER A 26 5.52 -23.27 4.48
N VAL A 27 4.38 -22.70 4.84
CA VAL A 27 3.30 -22.40 3.93
C VAL A 27 3.29 -20.90 3.73
N ARG A 28 3.29 -20.45 2.47
CA ARG A 28 3.06 -19.05 2.12
C ARG A 28 2.01 -18.93 1.03
N TRP A 29 1.32 -17.81 1.01
CA TRP A 29 0.44 -17.42 -0.09
C TRP A 29 1.18 -16.56 -1.09
N GLU A 30 0.87 -16.78 -2.36
CA GLU A 30 1.38 -15.96 -3.47
C GLU A 30 0.23 -15.62 -4.41
N LEU A 31 0.38 -14.50 -5.12
CA LEU A 31 -0.47 -14.22 -6.26
C LEU A 31 -0.22 -15.30 -7.33
N ASP A 32 -1.28 -15.90 -7.83
CA ASP A 32 -1.19 -16.81 -8.97
C ASP A 32 -1.45 -16.08 -10.28
N GLN A 33 -2.66 -15.51 -10.43
CA GLN A 33 -3.00 -14.68 -11.59
C GLN A 33 -3.73 -13.41 -11.20
N MET A 34 -3.47 -12.36 -11.97
CA MET A 34 -4.21 -11.10 -11.94
C MET A 34 -4.43 -10.64 -13.39
N VAL A 35 -5.66 -10.74 -13.87
CA VAL A 35 -6.01 -10.40 -15.26
C VAL A 35 -7.23 -9.49 -15.31
N PRO A 36 -7.33 -8.56 -16.27
CA PRO A 36 -8.54 -7.78 -16.49
C PRO A 36 -9.78 -8.66 -16.69
N ALA A 37 -10.93 -8.25 -16.16
CA ALA A 37 -12.20 -8.96 -16.34
C ALA A 37 -12.78 -8.87 -17.78
N THR A 38 -11.99 -8.43 -18.75
CA THR A 38 -12.24 -8.61 -20.18
C THR A 38 -11.75 -9.97 -20.68
N GLN A 39 -10.85 -10.62 -19.94
CA GLN A 39 -10.35 -11.96 -20.23
C GLN A 39 -11.27 -13.02 -19.59
N PRO A 40 -11.23 -14.28 -20.08
CA PRO A 40 -11.90 -15.38 -19.40
C PRO A 40 -11.45 -15.48 -17.94
N GLN A 41 -12.39 -15.74 -17.03
CA GLN A 41 -12.09 -15.92 -15.62
C GLN A 41 -11.19 -17.16 -15.42
N PRO A 42 -9.99 -17.00 -14.84
CA PRO A 42 -9.16 -18.14 -14.46
C PRO A 42 -9.81 -18.97 -13.35
N ASP A 43 -9.41 -20.23 -13.25
CA ASP A 43 -9.88 -21.13 -12.19
C ASP A 43 -9.57 -20.55 -10.80
N ASN A 44 -10.55 -20.61 -9.90
CA ASN A 44 -10.48 -20.09 -8.53
C ASN A 44 -10.16 -18.59 -8.42
N ALA A 45 -10.26 -17.82 -9.51
CA ALA A 45 -10.12 -16.38 -9.45
C ALA A 45 -11.42 -15.73 -8.98
N VAL A 46 -11.30 -14.69 -8.15
CA VAL A 46 -12.41 -13.86 -7.71
C VAL A 46 -12.37 -12.50 -8.40
N LEU A 47 -13.53 -11.90 -8.65
CA LEU A 47 -13.64 -10.56 -9.23
C LEU A 47 -13.38 -9.51 -8.15
N VAL A 48 -12.29 -8.75 -8.26
CA VAL A 48 -11.95 -7.65 -7.36
C VAL A 48 -11.71 -6.38 -8.18
N PRO A 49 -12.48 -5.31 -7.96
CA PRO A 49 -12.23 -4.04 -8.64
C PRO A 49 -10.96 -3.37 -8.08
N LEU A 50 -10.07 -2.95 -8.98
CA LEU A 50 -9.07 -1.93 -8.67
C LEU A 50 -9.74 -0.56 -8.86
N GLU A 51 -9.98 0.15 -7.77
CA GLU A 51 -10.65 1.45 -7.78
C GLU A 51 -9.69 2.57 -7.37
N LEU A 52 -9.74 3.69 -8.11
CA LEU A 52 -8.94 4.87 -7.88
C LEU A 52 -9.79 5.99 -7.27
N TYR A 53 -9.23 6.63 -6.25
CA TYR A 53 -9.87 7.70 -5.50
C TYR A 53 -9.08 9.00 -5.61
N LYS A 54 -9.79 10.13 -5.70
CA LYS A 54 -9.19 11.45 -5.95
C LYS A 54 -8.35 11.96 -4.79
N ASP A 55 -8.66 11.56 -3.57
CA ASP A 55 -7.94 11.90 -2.34
C ASP A 55 -6.64 11.08 -2.19
N GLN A 56 -6.58 9.88 -2.77
CA GLN A 56 -5.39 9.02 -2.75
C GLN A 56 -4.34 9.36 -3.83
N ARG A 57 -4.61 10.31 -4.75
CA ARG A 57 -3.69 10.71 -5.85
C ARG A 57 -2.27 11.04 -5.40
N GLY A 58 -2.12 11.71 -4.26
CA GLY A 58 -0.78 12.02 -3.72
C GLY A 58 0.00 10.76 -3.37
N SER A 59 -0.68 9.75 -2.80
CA SER A 59 -0.08 8.45 -2.48
C SER A 59 0.26 7.66 -3.75
N TYR A 60 -0.61 7.69 -4.76
CA TYR A 60 -0.35 7.07 -6.05
C TYR A 60 0.90 7.63 -6.73
N ARG A 61 1.09 8.96 -6.72
CA ARG A 61 2.30 9.59 -7.25
C ARG A 61 3.55 9.13 -6.49
N ILE A 62 3.51 9.12 -5.15
CA ILE A 62 4.63 8.62 -4.34
C ILE A 62 4.98 7.18 -4.74
N ASN A 63 3.98 6.31 -4.90
CA ASN A 63 4.19 4.92 -5.30
C ASN A 63 4.79 4.79 -6.71
N LEU A 64 4.30 5.57 -7.67
CA LEU A 64 4.78 5.57 -9.06
C LEU A 64 6.20 6.14 -9.21
N ASP A 65 6.59 7.07 -8.35
CA ASP A 65 7.95 7.64 -8.30
C ASP A 65 8.98 6.68 -7.68
N MET A 66 8.55 5.56 -7.07
CA MET A 66 9.46 4.55 -6.54
C MET A 66 10.07 3.69 -7.67
N ASP A 67 11.33 3.29 -7.50
CA ASP A 67 12.03 2.35 -8.41
C ASP A 67 11.24 1.03 -8.59
N ASN A 68 10.45 0.66 -7.59
CA ASN A 68 9.61 -0.53 -7.55
C ASN A 68 8.15 -0.19 -7.22
N ALA A 69 7.50 0.60 -8.09
CA ALA A 69 6.06 0.84 -8.00
C ALA A 69 5.30 -0.48 -7.76
N THR A 70 4.49 -0.51 -6.72
CA THR A 70 3.92 -1.74 -6.15
C THR A 70 2.40 -1.68 -6.14
N LEU A 71 1.76 -2.81 -6.43
CA LEU A 71 0.33 -2.99 -6.21
C LEU A 71 0.13 -3.88 -4.98
N PHE A 72 -0.87 -3.52 -4.17
CA PHE A 72 -1.18 -4.18 -2.92
C PHE A 72 -2.46 -5.00 -3.08
N ILE A 73 -2.40 -6.29 -2.76
CA ILE A 73 -3.56 -7.19 -2.74
C ILE A 73 -3.85 -7.51 -1.28
N VAL A 74 -4.83 -6.81 -0.71
CA VAL A 74 -5.32 -7.06 0.64
C VAL A 74 -6.26 -8.26 0.59
N CYS A 75 -6.07 -9.20 1.50
CA CYS A 75 -6.81 -10.45 1.55
C CYS A 75 -7.54 -10.60 2.88
N ASP A 76 -8.71 -11.21 2.83
CA ASP A 76 -9.36 -11.78 4.01
C ASP A 76 -8.78 -13.16 4.28
N GLU A 77 -8.74 -13.56 5.56
CA GLU A 77 -8.42 -14.92 5.98
C GLU A 77 -9.69 -15.63 6.46
N LEU A 78 -10.04 -16.72 5.78
CA LEU A 78 -11.14 -17.59 6.16
C LEU A 78 -10.78 -18.43 7.39
N ILE A 79 -11.79 -19.05 8.02
CA ILE A 79 -11.64 -19.85 9.25
C ILE A 79 -10.64 -21.00 9.08
N ASP A 80 -10.48 -21.53 7.87
CA ASP A 80 -9.57 -22.63 7.54
C ASP A 80 -8.14 -22.16 7.16
N GLY A 81 -7.86 -20.85 7.29
CA GLY A 81 -6.59 -20.23 6.93
C GLY A 81 -6.42 -20.02 5.41
N THR A 82 -7.50 -20.13 4.64
CA THR A 82 -7.51 -19.79 3.22
C THR A 82 -7.54 -18.28 3.03
N TRP A 83 -6.59 -17.73 2.28
CA TRP A 83 -6.61 -16.31 1.92
C TRP A 83 -7.48 -16.09 0.68
N VAL A 84 -8.30 -15.05 0.72
CA VAL A 84 -9.16 -14.63 -0.40
C VAL A 84 -8.90 -13.16 -0.70
N PRO A 85 -8.61 -12.79 -1.96
CA PRO A 85 -8.45 -11.39 -2.34
C PRO A 85 -9.71 -10.57 -2.02
N ALA A 86 -9.54 -9.48 -1.26
CA ALA A 86 -10.64 -8.60 -0.84
C ALA A 86 -10.54 -7.21 -1.47
N MET A 87 -9.32 -6.68 -1.65
CA MET A 87 -9.10 -5.35 -2.23
C MET A 87 -7.78 -5.28 -2.99
N ILE A 88 -7.77 -4.56 -4.11
CA ILE A 88 -6.56 -4.16 -4.84
C ILE A 88 -6.36 -2.66 -4.62
N SER A 89 -5.16 -2.25 -4.23
CA SER A 89 -4.84 -0.84 -4.03
C SER A 89 -3.48 -0.47 -4.60
N ALA A 90 -3.37 0.78 -5.06
CA ALA A 90 -2.12 1.44 -5.40
C ALA A 90 -1.69 2.50 -4.36
N ASP A 91 -2.42 2.62 -3.25
CA ASP A 91 -2.08 3.53 -2.15
C ASP A 91 -0.90 2.97 -1.34
N GLN A 92 0.21 3.70 -1.35
CA GLN A 92 1.47 3.37 -0.69
C GLN A 92 1.34 3.13 0.83
N HIS A 93 0.30 3.68 1.46
CA HIS A 93 0.09 3.54 2.90
C HIS A 93 -0.60 2.23 3.29
N VAL A 94 -1.19 1.51 2.34
CA VAL A 94 -1.99 0.30 2.61
C VAL A 94 -1.16 -0.78 3.28
N SER A 95 0.07 -1.04 2.81
CA SER A 95 0.91 -2.08 3.41
C SER A 95 1.23 -1.83 4.88
N ALA A 96 1.40 -0.57 5.29
CA ALA A 96 1.63 -0.22 6.70
C ALA A 96 0.37 -0.45 7.53
N GLY A 97 -0.80 -0.03 7.05
CA GLY A 97 -2.08 -0.25 7.73
C GLY A 97 -2.42 -1.74 7.86
N CYS A 98 -2.12 -2.56 6.84
CA CYS A 98 -2.29 -4.00 6.90
C CYS A 98 -1.38 -4.64 7.98
N LEU A 99 -0.11 -4.21 8.06
CA LEU A 99 0.81 -4.68 9.10
C LEU A 99 0.33 -4.31 10.51
N GLU A 100 -0.18 -3.10 10.71
CA GLU A 100 -0.68 -2.64 12.02
C GLU A 100 -1.94 -3.38 12.48
N SER A 101 -2.72 -3.93 11.53
CA SER A 101 -3.99 -4.61 11.80
C SER A 101 -3.90 -6.14 11.70
N ASP A 102 -2.69 -6.69 11.49
CA ASP A 102 -2.47 -8.10 11.15
C ASP A 102 -3.31 -8.59 9.94
N THR A 103 -3.67 -7.68 9.04
CA THR A 103 -4.43 -8.02 7.82
C THR A 103 -3.48 -8.56 6.76
N PRO A 104 -3.75 -9.74 6.17
CA PRO A 104 -2.97 -10.27 5.06
C PRO A 104 -2.86 -9.32 3.87
N VAL A 105 -1.64 -9.11 3.37
CA VAL A 105 -1.39 -8.32 2.17
C VAL A 105 -0.26 -8.92 1.33
N LEU A 106 -0.47 -8.97 0.01
CA LEU A 106 0.56 -9.34 -0.96
C LEU A 106 1.03 -8.10 -1.73
N ASN A 107 2.34 -7.97 -1.88
CA ASN A 107 2.97 -6.89 -2.62
C ASN A 107 3.48 -7.43 -3.95
N ILE A 108 3.03 -6.85 -5.06
CA ILE A 108 3.47 -7.26 -6.41
C ILE A 108 4.02 -6.05 -7.18
N PRO A 109 5.01 -6.24 -8.07
CA PRO A 109 5.40 -5.19 -9.00
C PRO A 109 4.19 -4.72 -9.81
N MET A 110 4.00 -3.41 -9.88
CA MET A 110 2.86 -2.83 -10.59
C MET A 110 2.99 -3.08 -12.10
N PRO A 111 1.99 -3.71 -12.74
CA PRO A 111 1.99 -3.87 -14.19
C PRO A 111 2.01 -2.51 -14.89
N SER A 112 2.80 -2.38 -15.97
CA SER A 112 2.95 -1.11 -16.70
C SER A 112 1.63 -0.52 -17.20
N ALA A 113 0.71 -1.37 -17.65
CA ALA A 113 -0.63 -0.92 -18.08
C ALA A 113 -1.43 -0.26 -16.94
N ILE A 114 -1.31 -0.78 -15.71
CA ILE A 114 -1.94 -0.21 -14.52
C ILE A 114 -1.25 1.10 -14.14
N ALA A 115 0.09 1.13 -14.15
CA ALA A 115 0.86 2.34 -13.89
C ALA A 115 0.48 3.49 -14.84
N CYS A 116 0.44 3.22 -16.15
CA CYS A 116 0.01 4.21 -17.16
C CYS A 116 -1.44 4.67 -16.94
N TRP A 117 -2.34 3.76 -16.56
CA TRP A 117 -3.73 4.12 -16.28
C TRP A 117 -3.86 5.01 -15.05
N ILE A 118 -3.10 4.74 -13.99
CA ILE A 118 -3.04 5.59 -12.79
C ILE A 118 -2.44 6.96 -13.12
N GLU A 119 -1.35 7.04 -13.90
CA GLU A 119 -0.80 8.33 -14.37
C GLU A 119 -1.83 9.14 -15.16
N ALA A 120 -2.61 8.49 -16.03
CA ALA A 120 -3.67 9.16 -16.77
C ALA A 120 -4.80 9.64 -15.84
N PHE A 121 -5.13 8.90 -14.79
CA PHE A 121 -6.09 9.31 -13.76
C PHE A 121 -5.59 10.54 -12.99
N ILE A 122 -4.32 10.55 -12.56
CA ILE A 122 -3.68 11.70 -11.90
C ILE A 122 -3.71 12.90 -12.85
N THR A 123 -3.22 12.76 -14.07
CA THR A 123 -3.17 13.85 -15.07
C THR A 123 -4.55 14.50 -15.28
N ARG A 124 -5.62 13.71 -15.36
CA ARG A 124 -6.99 14.22 -15.58
C ARG A 124 -7.60 14.93 -14.38
N HIS A 125 -7.21 14.54 -13.17
CA HIS A 125 -7.76 15.10 -11.92
C HIS A 125 -6.80 16.06 -11.23
N GLY A 126 -5.64 16.33 -11.84
CA GLY A 126 -4.56 17.15 -11.32
C GLY A 126 -3.62 16.38 -10.41
N GLU A 127 -2.54 17.02 -9.99
CA GLU A 127 -1.69 16.51 -8.91
C GLU A 127 -2.13 17.12 -7.58
N VAL A 128 -1.91 16.38 -6.49
CA VAL A 128 -2.02 16.96 -5.14
C VAL A 128 -0.63 17.45 -4.78
N GLU A 129 -0.49 18.76 -4.53
CA GLU A 129 0.77 19.28 -4.00
C GLU A 129 1.07 18.60 -2.67
N ILE A 130 2.13 17.80 -2.63
CA ILE A 130 2.65 17.24 -1.38
C ILE A 130 3.43 18.36 -0.69
N SER A 131 2.72 19.29 -0.05
CA SER A 131 3.35 20.29 0.78
C SER A 131 3.78 19.63 2.10
N ALA A 132 5.02 19.16 2.17
CA ALA A 132 5.64 18.81 3.43
C ALA A 132 5.87 20.09 4.24
N HIS A 133 4.83 20.57 4.92
CA HIS A 133 5.02 21.60 5.94
C HIS A 133 5.86 20.97 7.04
N ARG A 134 7.16 21.29 7.04
CA ARG A 134 8.08 20.93 8.12
C ARG A 134 7.43 21.36 9.41
N ARG A 135 6.99 20.39 10.23
CA ARG A 135 6.47 20.69 11.58
C ARG A 135 7.52 21.54 12.27
N LYS A 136 7.17 22.78 12.63
CA LYS A 136 8.07 23.64 13.41
C LYS A 136 8.43 22.84 14.65
N HIS A 137 9.72 22.53 14.82
CA HIS A 137 10.21 21.94 16.04
C HIS A 137 9.90 22.93 17.17
N VAL A 138 8.89 22.65 17.98
CA VAL A 138 8.58 23.44 19.16
C VAL A 138 9.69 23.18 20.16
N ASN A 139 10.71 24.04 20.16
CA ASN A 139 11.75 24.00 21.17
C ASN A 139 11.16 24.50 22.50
N ARG A 140 10.52 23.60 23.25
CA ARG A 140 9.90 23.89 24.56
C ARG A 140 10.95 24.29 25.62
N ARG A 141 12.25 24.12 25.35
CA ARG A 141 13.35 24.41 26.28
C ARG A 141 14.01 25.77 26.07
N LYS A 142 13.32 26.78 25.54
CA LYS A 142 13.95 28.08 25.31
C LYS A 142 14.21 28.89 26.60
N ASN A 143 13.65 28.50 27.77
CA ASN A 143 13.77 29.28 29.01
C ASN A 143 14.09 28.50 30.31
N GLU A 144 14.43 27.20 30.25
CA GLU A 144 14.72 26.41 31.47
C GLU A 144 16.04 25.65 31.32
N GLY A 145 17.14 26.40 31.23
CA GLY A 145 18.49 25.88 31.44
C GLY A 145 18.92 26.10 32.91
N PRO A 146 19.65 25.16 33.54
CA PRO A 146 20.00 25.22 34.96
C PRO A 146 21.19 26.16 35.24
N SER A 147 21.08 27.41 34.82
CA SER A 147 22.07 28.46 35.13
C SER A 147 21.36 29.73 35.58
N ALA A 148 20.55 29.60 36.63
CA ALA A 148 20.25 30.73 37.50
C ALA A 148 21.38 30.84 38.53
N ASN A 149 22.17 31.91 38.39
CA ASN A 149 23.19 32.41 39.31
C ASN A 149 23.15 31.87 40.75
N ARG A 150 24.17 31.11 41.15
CA ARG A 150 24.64 31.09 42.54
C ARG A 150 26.04 31.69 42.60
N SER A 151 26.11 33.03 42.58
CA SER A 151 27.27 33.76 43.09
C SER A 151 27.01 34.08 44.56
N GLY A 152 27.44 33.17 45.44
CA GLY A 152 27.55 33.45 46.87
C GLY A 152 28.59 34.55 47.08
N LYS A 153 28.19 35.68 47.65
CA LYS A 153 29.12 36.62 48.27
C LYS A 153 29.51 36.03 49.63
N MET A 154 30.78 35.62 49.75
CA MET A 154 31.44 35.49 51.05
C MET A 154 31.73 36.90 51.56
N GLN A 155 31.18 37.23 52.73
CA GLN A 155 31.72 38.21 53.67
C GLN A 155 31.61 37.60 55.06
#